data_AF-A0AAD7DB35-F1
#
_entry.id   AF-A0AAD7DB35-F1
#
_cell.length_a   1.000
_cell.length_b   1.000
_cell.length_c   1.000
_cell.angle_alpha   90.00
_cell.angle_beta   90.00
_cell.angle_gamma   90.00
#
_symmetry.space_group_name_H-M   'P 1'
#
loop_
_entity.id
_entity.type
_entity.pdbx_description
1 polymer ?
#
loop_
_entity_poly.entity_id
_entity_poly.type
_entity_poly.pdbx_seq_one_letter_code
_entity_poly.pdbx_strand_id
1 'polypeptide(L)'
;PPGYLFLCPGEDFHSDNPTCVRHPDCPAYWSLDPTGVERLSTEEATDLGFPSFKFAVTARVCFWDASVYDGLRQFHEAKGFDPYSQDVARYMGHRLYELSG
;
A
#
# COMPACT_ATOMS: atom_id res chain seq x y z
N PRO A 1 -7.09 -17.40 -21.02
CA PRO A 1 -6.59 -17.93 -19.72
C PRO A 1 -6.68 -16.82 -18.67
N PRO A 2 -6.80 -17.12 -17.37
CA PRO A 2 -6.63 -16.09 -16.35
C PRO A 2 -5.22 -15.50 -16.46
N GLY A 3 -5.12 -14.18 -16.44
CA GLY A 3 -3.85 -13.46 -16.40
C GLY A 3 -3.73 -12.71 -15.08
N TYR A 4 -2.52 -12.65 -14.55
CA TYR A 4 -2.18 -11.95 -13.31
C TYR A 4 -1.38 -10.69 -13.67
N LEU A 5 -1.76 -9.56 -13.09
CA LEU A 5 -1.07 -8.29 -13.28
C LEU A 5 -0.14 -8.03 -12.09
N PHE A 6 1.15 -7.92 -12.36
CA PHE A 6 2.16 -7.63 -11.35
C PHE A 6 2.64 -6.19 -11.48
N LEU A 7 2.71 -5.51 -10.34
CA LEU A 7 3.35 -4.20 -10.23
C LEU A 7 4.82 -4.42 -9.90
N CYS A 8 5.72 -3.84 -10.69
CA CYS A 8 7.14 -3.87 -10.37
C CYS A 8 7.40 -2.95 -9.17
N PRO A 9 8.13 -3.43 -8.14
CA PRO A 9 8.66 -2.52 -7.13
C PRO A 9 9.51 -1.47 -7.83
N GLY A 10 9.19 -0.19 -7.60
CA GLY A 10 9.99 0.90 -8.16
C GLY A 10 11.41 0.81 -7.64
N GLU A 11 12.39 0.98 -8.52
CA GLU A 11 13.78 1.17 -8.12
C GLU A 11 13.84 2.50 -7.36
N ASP A 12 14.05 2.41 -6.05
CA ASP A 12 14.24 3.49 -5.10
C ASP A 12 13.07 4.45 -4.88
N PHE A 13 12.39 4.26 -3.73
CA PHE A 13 11.52 5.25 -3.11
C PHE A 13 12.34 6.40 -2.46
N HIS A 14 13.26 7.01 -3.20
CA HIS A 14 13.96 8.20 -2.74
C HIS A 14 13.08 9.43 -2.98
N SER A 15 12.47 9.93 -1.91
CA SER A 15 11.77 11.23 -1.91
C SER A 15 12.53 12.20 -1.03
N ASP A 16 12.81 13.38 -1.58
CA ASP A 16 13.30 14.53 -0.81
C ASP A 16 12.20 15.10 0.12
N ASN A 17 10.95 14.63 -0.03
CA ASN A 17 9.84 14.98 0.83
C ASN A 17 9.51 13.79 1.76
N PRO A 18 9.77 13.90 3.09
CA PRO A 18 9.51 12.82 4.03
C PRO A 18 8.01 12.49 4.17
N THR A 19 7.12 13.37 3.71
CA THR A 19 5.66 13.28 3.90
C THR A 19 4.95 12.66 2.69
N CYS A 20 5.59 12.60 1.52
CA CYS A 20 4.95 12.15 0.30
C CYS A 20 5.99 11.59 -0.68
N VAL A 21 5.85 10.31 -1.01
CA VAL A 21 6.59 9.66 -2.09
C VAL A 21 5.63 9.42 -3.24
N ARG A 22 5.97 9.93 -4.42
CA ARG A 22 5.18 9.73 -5.63
C ARG A 22 6.05 9.12 -6.72
N HIS A 23 5.62 7.99 -7.23
CA HIS A 23 6.20 7.37 -8.41
C HIS A 23 5.20 7.52 -9.57
N PRO A 24 5.45 8.43 -10.52
CA PRO A 24 4.51 8.72 -11.59
C PRO A 24 4.32 7.54 -12.55
N ASP A 25 5.35 6.69 -12.72
CA ASP A 25 5.34 5.57 -13.64
C ASP A 25 5.75 4.27 -12.92
N CYS A 26 4.79 3.56 -12.33
CA CYS A 26 5.03 2.24 -11.77
C CYS A 26 4.87 1.19 -12.90
N PRO A 27 5.95 0.56 -13.36
CA PRO A 27 5.85 -0.41 -14.44
C PRO A 27 5.08 -1.63 -13.96
N ALA A 28 4.31 -2.21 -14.87
CA ALA A 28 3.54 -3.42 -14.61
C ALA A 28 3.74 -4.42 -15.74
N TYR A 29 3.40 -5.67 -15.49
CA TYR A 29 3.42 -6.72 -16.50
C TYR A 29 2.40 -7.80 -16.23
N TRP A 30 2.04 -8.49 -17.31
CA TRP A 30 1.17 -9.64 -17.25
C TRP A 30 1.99 -10.92 -17.12
N SER A 31 1.45 -11.88 -16.39
CA SER A 31 1.92 -13.27 -16.36
C SER A 31 0.72 -14.21 -16.39
N LEU A 32 0.91 -15.39 -16.96
CA LEU A 32 -0.06 -16.49 -16.83
C LEU A 32 0.22 -17.34 -15.57
N ASP A 33 1.39 -17.18 -14.97
CA ASP A 33 1.80 -17.82 -13.73
C ASP A 33 1.41 -16.95 -12.52
N PRO A 34 0.70 -17.50 -11.52
CA PRO A 34 0.35 -16.76 -10.30
C PRO A 34 1.55 -16.33 -9.46
N THR A 35 2.76 -16.85 -9.69
CA THR A 35 3.97 -16.40 -8.99
C THR A 35 4.64 -15.20 -9.68
N GLY A 36 4.28 -14.91 -10.93
CA GLY A 36 4.80 -13.77 -11.69
C GLY A 36 6.21 -13.97 -12.23
N VAL A 37 6.77 -15.18 -12.16
CA VAL A 37 8.13 -15.46 -12.62
C VAL A 37 8.20 -15.37 -14.15
N GLU A 38 7.18 -15.87 -14.84
CA GLU A 38 7.11 -15.87 -16.30
C GLU A 38 6.42 -14.60 -16.82
N ARG A 39 7.21 -13.55 -17.02
CA ARG A 39 6.74 -12.25 -17.51
C ARG A 39 6.43 -12.31 -19.01
N LEU A 40 5.19 -11.95 -19.38
CA LEU A 40 4.81 -11.72 -20.77
C LEU A 40 5.42 -10.41 -21.29
N SER A 41 5.87 -10.42 -22.53
CA SER A 41 6.14 -9.21 -23.28
C SER A 41 4.87 -8.43 -23.57
N THR A 42 5.01 -7.16 -23.95
CA THR A 42 3.87 -6.31 -24.31
C THR A 42 3.11 -6.84 -25.52
N GLU A 43 3.83 -7.43 -26.50
CA GLU A 43 3.24 -8.02 -27.71
C GLU A 43 2.43 -9.27 -27.35
N GLU A 44 3.02 -10.21 -26.61
CA GLU A 44 2.32 -11.42 -26.16
C GLU A 44 1.08 -11.09 -25.33
N ALA A 45 1.18 -10.09 -24.44
CA ALA A 45 0.04 -9.66 -23.65
C ALA A 45 -1.08 -9.08 -24.52
N THR A 46 -0.72 -8.30 -25.55
CA THR A 46 -1.67 -7.69 -26.49
C THR A 46 -2.34 -8.74 -27.37
N ASP A 47 -1.58 -9.71 -27.89
CA ASP A 47 -2.08 -10.80 -28.71
C ASP A 47 -3.04 -11.71 -27.94
N LEU A 48 -2.82 -11.86 -26.63
CA LEU A 48 -3.72 -12.55 -25.71
C LEU A 48 -4.93 -11.70 -25.28
N GLY A 49 -5.01 -10.44 -25.71
CA GLY A 49 -6.11 -9.53 -25.43
C GLY A 49 -6.05 -8.88 -24.05
N PHE A 50 -4.90 -8.89 -23.37
CA PHE A 50 -4.74 -8.21 -22.09
C PHE A 50 -4.61 -6.70 -22.26
N PRO A 51 -5.26 -5.89 -21.41
CA PRO A 51 -5.19 -4.44 -21.51
C PRO A 51 -3.84 -3.90 -21.02
N SER A 52 -3.43 -2.75 -21.58
CA SER A 52 -2.30 -1.98 -21.09
C SER A 52 -2.75 -1.02 -19.98
N PHE A 53 -1.98 -0.95 -18.90
CA PHE A 53 -2.25 -0.07 -17.77
C PHE A 53 -1.03 0.82 -17.49
N LYS A 54 -1.32 2.05 -17.06
CA LYS A 54 -0.33 2.96 -16.46
C LYS A 54 -0.69 3.17 -15.00
N PHE A 55 0.24 2.86 -14.12
CA PHE A 55 0.06 3.02 -12.69
C PHE A 55 0.91 4.17 -12.18
N ALA A 56 0.34 4.94 -11.27
CA ALA A 56 1.08 5.86 -10.42
C ALA A 56 0.87 5.45 -8.97
N VAL A 57 1.96 5.29 -8.21
CA VAL A 57 1.90 4.96 -6.80
C VAL A 57 2.19 6.23 -6.00
N THR A 58 1.31 6.56 -5.06
CA THR A 58 1.53 7.68 -4.13
C THR A 58 1.40 7.17 -2.71
N ALA A 59 2.50 7.18 -1.98
CA ALA A 59 2.52 6.91 -0.55
C ALA A 59 2.61 8.24 0.20
N ARG A 60 1.64 8.52 1.07
CA ARG A 60 1.68 9.68 1.96
C ARG A 60 1.98 9.21 3.37
N VAL A 61 3.06 9.70 3.96
CA VAL A 61 3.34 9.49 5.37
C VAL A 61 2.62 10.59 6.13
N CYS A 62 1.61 10.20 6.89
CA CYS A 62 0.95 11.10 7.82
C CYS A 62 1.76 11.13 9.12
N PHE A 63 2.55 12.18 9.32
CA PHE A 63 3.13 12.42 10.63
C PHE A 63 2.10 13.11 11.52
N TRP A 64 1.95 12.58 12.72
CA TRP A 64 1.29 13.26 13.80
C TRP A 64 2.34 13.98 14.64
N ASP A 65 2.08 15.22 15.00
CA ASP A 65 2.92 15.92 15.97
C ASP A 65 2.73 15.31 17.37
N ALA A 66 3.62 15.67 18.29
CA ALA A 66 3.58 15.17 19.66
C ALA A 66 2.24 15.43 20.38
N SER A 67 1.56 16.53 20.06
CA SER A 67 0.29 16.91 20.69
C SER A 67 -0.84 15.93 20.36
N VAL A 68 -0.83 15.36 19.15
CA VAL A 68 -1.79 14.34 18.75
C VAL A 68 -1.57 13.05 19.55
N TYR A 69 -0.32 12.64 19.76
CA TYR A 69 -0.02 11.47 20.60
C TYR A 69 -0.39 11.69 22.06
N ASP A 70 -0.16 12.90 22.60
CA ASP A 70 -0.59 13.25 23.96
C ASP A 70 -2.12 13.25 24.09
N GLY A 71 -2.84 13.77 23.09
CA GLY A 71 -4.30 13.72 23.05
C GLY A 71 -4.83 12.29 22.97
N LEU A 72 -4.21 11.43 22.17
CA LEU A 72 -4.55 10.00 22.12
C LEU A 72 -4.30 9.33 23.47
N ARG A 73 -3.18 9.60 24.15
CA ARG A 73 -2.91 9.06 25.48
C ARG A 73 -4.01 9.44 26.47
N GLN A 74 -4.38 10.72 26.54
CA GLN A 74 -5.46 11.19 27.41
C GLN A 74 -6.81 10.53 27.06
N PHE A 75 -7.07 10.33 25.77
CA PHE A 75 -8.27 9.64 25.32
C PHE A 75 -8.31 8.17 25.76
N HIS A 76 -7.19 7.44 25.67
CA HIS A 76 -7.09 6.07 26.18
C HIS A 76 -7.36 6.02 27.68
N GLU A 77 -6.73 6.89 28.47
CA GLU A 77 -6.92 6.97 29.92
C GLU A 77 -8.39 7.26 30.27
N ALA A 78 -9.02 8.24 29.61
CA ALA A 78 -10.40 8.63 29.87
C ALA A 78 -11.42 7.54 29.52
N LYS A 79 -11.09 6.67 28.55
CA LYS A 79 -11.96 5.57 28.11
C LYS A 79 -11.60 4.22 28.73
N GLY A 80 -10.50 4.15 29.48
CA GLY A 80 -9.98 2.90 30.04
C GLY A 80 -9.46 1.93 28.98
N PHE A 81 -9.01 2.44 27.83
CA PHE A 81 -8.41 1.60 26.78
C PHE A 81 -6.97 1.24 27.14
N ASP A 82 -6.57 -0.01 26.87
CA ASP A 82 -5.18 -0.43 26.96
C ASP A 82 -4.37 0.22 25.82
N PRO A 83 -3.29 0.99 26.12
CA PRO A 83 -2.46 1.64 25.10
C PRO A 83 -1.72 0.67 24.18
N TYR A 84 -1.60 -0.62 24.55
CA TYR A 84 -1.02 -1.66 23.70
C TYR A 84 -2.07 -2.43 22.89
N SER A 85 -3.35 -2.09 23.04
CA SER A 85 -4.45 -2.72 22.32
C SER A 85 -4.80 -1.97 21.03
N GLN A 86 -5.64 -2.61 20.21
CA GLN A 86 -6.23 -2.01 19.01
C GLN A 86 -7.64 -1.45 19.28
N ASP A 87 -8.02 -1.27 20.54
CA ASP A 87 -9.40 -0.96 20.92
C ASP A 87 -9.83 0.45 20.49
N VAL A 88 -8.92 1.41 20.48
CA VAL A 88 -9.21 2.74 19.92
C VAL A 88 -9.48 2.66 18.42
N ALA A 89 -8.72 1.88 17.67
CA ALA A 89 -8.97 1.72 16.24
C ALA A 89 -10.35 1.09 15.99
N ARG A 90 -10.73 0.07 16.76
CA ARG A 90 -12.08 -0.54 16.69
C ARG A 90 -13.17 0.45 17.09
N TYR A 91 -12.98 1.20 18.18
CA TYR A 91 -13.93 2.21 18.65
C TYR A 91 -14.17 3.30 17.60
N MET A 92 -13.11 3.70 16.88
CA MET A 92 -13.18 4.67 15.78
C MET A 92 -13.71 4.06 14.46
N GLY A 93 -14.04 2.77 14.43
CA GLY A 93 -14.57 2.08 13.25
C GLY A 93 -13.53 1.75 12.18
N HIS A 94 -12.24 1.77 12.51
CA HIS A 94 -11.19 1.38 11.58
C HIS A 94 -11.12 -0.14 11.40
N ARG A 95 -10.89 -0.58 10.16
CA ARG A 95 -10.55 -1.97 9.87
C ARG A 95 -9.11 -2.24 10.26
N LEU A 96 -8.92 -3.32 11.01
CA LEU A 96 -7.62 -3.86 11.37
C LEU A 96 -7.18 -4.82 10.26
N TYR A 97 -5.97 -4.62 9.77
CA TYR A 97 -5.36 -5.50 8.78
C TYR A 97 -4.28 -6.30 9.49
N GLU A 98 -4.38 -7.63 9.45
CA GLU A 98 -3.27 -8.49 9.84
C GLU A 98 -2.23 -8.48 8.71
N LEU A 99 -0.97 -8.25 9.07
CA LEU A 99 0.14 -8.54 8.17
C LEU A 99 0.28 -10.06 8.12
N SER A 100 -0.31 -10.68 7.10
CA SER A 100 0.01 -12.06 6.74
C SER A 100 1.45 -12.08 6.22
N GLY A 101 2.36 -12.63 7.03
CA GLY A 101 3.74 -12.91 6.68
C GLY A 101 3.89 -14.19 5.86
#